data_AF-A0A7S4DFB1-F1
#
_entry.id   AF-A0A7S4DFB1-F1
#
_cell.length_a   1.000
_cell.length_b   1.000
_cell.length_c   1.000
_cell.angle_alpha   90.00
_cell.angle_beta   90.00
_cell.angle_gamma   90.00
#
_symmetry.space_group_name_H-M   'P 1'
#
loop_
_entity.id
_entity.type
_entity.pdbx_description
1 polymer ?
#
loop_
_entity_poly.entity_id
_entity_poly.type
_entity_poly.pdbx_seq_one_letter_code
_entity_poly.pdbx_strand_id
1 'polypeptide(L)'
;GGRPHVEAMAMGLPIVATNWSGTTEFMTEQNSYPLPIDGLVTIEDGPFRGHRWANPSIPALRGLMRHLYEHPDEGRRKGEIAREDMVSKYCMECLNAVVANRLAGIERKIEAQKT
;
A
#
# COMPACT_ATOMS: atom_id res chain seq x y z
N GLY A 1 6.37 4.54 -4.39
CA GLY A 1 7.31 3.74 -3.56
C GLY A 1 6.54 3.15 -2.40
N GLY A 2 6.63 1.84 -2.16
CA GLY A 2 5.85 1.14 -1.12
C GLY A 2 6.68 0.55 0.01
N ARG A 3 8.00 0.39 -0.17
CA ARG A 3 8.87 -0.38 0.74
C ARG A 3 8.84 0.07 2.20
N PRO A 4 8.97 1.37 2.53
CA PRO A 4 8.87 1.81 3.93
C PRO A 4 7.54 1.46 4.59
N HIS A 5 6.45 1.45 3.81
CA HIS A 5 5.12 1.09 4.30
C HIS A 5 5.03 -0.40 4.62
N VAL A 6 5.50 -1.24 3.69
CA VAL A 6 5.55 -2.70 3.86
C VAL A 6 6.44 -3.08 5.04
N GLU A 7 7.61 -2.44 5.17
CA GLU A 7 8.54 -2.65 6.30
C GLU A 7 7.84 -2.31 7.64
N ALA A 8 7.16 -1.16 7.74
CA ALA A 8 6.44 -0.78 8.95
C ALA A 8 5.28 -1.73 9.27
N MET A 9 4.50 -2.14 8.27
CA MET A 9 3.40 -3.10 8.43
C MET A 9 3.91 -4.48 8.87
N ALA A 10 5.00 -4.98 8.27
CA ALA A 10 5.61 -6.26 8.66
C ALA A 10 6.15 -6.24 10.10
N MET A 11 6.56 -5.07 10.59
CA MET A 11 6.98 -4.86 11.99
C MET A 11 5.80 -4.68 12.96
N GLY A 12 4.56 -4.68 12.46
CA GLY A 12 3.36 -4.52 13.28
C GLY A 12 3.11 -3.09 13.77
N LEU A 13 3.64 -2.09 13.07
CA LEU A 13 3.47 -0.68 13.43
C LEU A 13 2.17 -0.11 12.84
N PRO A 14 1.43 0.74 13.58
CA PRO A 14 0.33 1.50 12.99
C PRO A 14 0.86 2.42 11.90
N ILE A 15 0.16 2.48 10.77
CA ILE A 15 0.61 3.22 9.59
C ILE A 15 -0.46 4.14 9.01
N VAL A 16 -0.05 5.38 8.74
CA VAL A 16 -0.81 6.39 8.01
C VAL A 16 -0.06 6.68 6.71
N ALA A 17 -0.73 6.57 5.57
CA ALA A 17 -0.16 6.93 4.27
C ALA A 17 -1.27 7.30 3.29
N THR A 18 -0.94 8.08 2.26
CA THR A 18 -1.91 8.46 1.22
C THR A 18 -2.57 7.23 0.61
N ASN A 19 -3.90 7.24 0.57
CA ASN A 19 -4.73 6.21 -0.06
C ASN A 19 -4.67 6.36 -1.59
N TRP A 20 -3.49 6.12 -2.16
CA TRP A 20 -3.22 6.34 -3.58
C TRP A 20 -2.10 5.46 -4.10
N SER A 21 -2.26 4.91 -5.31
CA SER A 21 -1.26 4.08 -5.99
C SER A 21 -0.94 2.81 -5.19
N GLY A 22 0.28 2.30 -5.27
CA GLY A 22 0.64 0.96 -4.76
C GLY A 22 0.36 0.71 -3.27
N THR A 23 0.16 1.74 -2.44
CA THR A 23 -0.26 1.54 -1.04
C THR A 23 -1.67 0.98 -0.93
N THR A 24 -2.56 1.28 -1.87
CA THR A 24 -3.96 0.80 -1.86
C THR A 24 -4.08 -0.70 -2.12
N GLU A 25 -3.00 -1.34 -2.60
CA GLU A 25 -2.96 -2.79 -2.80
C GLU A 25 -2.97 -3.55 -1.48
N PHE A 26 -2.41 -2.97 -0.42
CA PHE A 26 -2.19 -3.67 0.85
C PHE A 26 -2.69 -2.91 2.09
N MET A 27 -2.93 -1.61 2.00
CA MET A 27 -3.53 -0.82 3.08
C MET A 27 -5.05 -0.77 2.95
N THR A 28 -5.74 -1.22 4.00
CA THR A 28 -7.20 -1.14 4.14
C THR A 28 -7.58 -0.39 5.41
N GLU A 29 -8.85 -0.02 5.54
CA GLU A 29 -9.35 0.54 6.81
C GLU A 29 -9.26 -0.45 7.98
N GLN A 30 -9.20 -1.76 7.76
CA GLN A 30 -9.07 -2.72 8.84
C GLN A 30 -7.66 -2.83 9.40
N ASN A 31 -6.64 -2.67 8.55
CA ASN A 31 -5.23 -2.90 8.89
C ASN A 31 -4.38 -1.62 8.97
N SER A 32 -4.95 -0.46 8.62
CA SER A 32 -4.20 0.79 8.53
C SER A 32 -5.08 2.03 8.70
N TYR A 33 -4.52 3.21 8.40
CA TYR A 33 -5.21 4.49 8.34
C TYR A 33 -4.97 5.14 6.96
N PRO A 34 -5.77 4.79 5.94
CA PRO A 34 -5.64 5.36 4.60
C PRO A 34 -5.96 6.87 4.62
N LEU A 35 -4.97 7.70 4.31
CA LEU A 35 -5.10 9.16 4.28
C LEU A 35 -5.75 9.61 2.95
N PRO A 36 -6.92 10.27 2.96
CA PRO A 36 -7.50 10.81 1.74
C PRO A 36 -6.62 11.88 1.10
N ILE A 37 -6.83 12.09 -0.19
CA ILE A 37 -6.08 13.05 -1.01
C ILE A 37 -6.99 14.16 -1.50
N ASP A 38 -6.48 15.38 -1.54
CA ASP A 38 -7.13 16.57 -2.10
C ASP A 38 -6.75 16.71 -3.58
N GLY A 39 -6.90 15.61 -4.33
CA GLY A 39 -6.58 15.53 -5.76
C GLY A 39 -5.11 15.29 -6.09
N LEU A 40 -4.78 15.45 -7.37
CA LEU A 40 -3.42 15.31 -7.89
C LEU A 40 -2.86 16.69 -8.25
N VAL A 41 -1.62 16.97 -7.85
CA VAL A 41 -0.90 18.20 -8.16
C VAL A 41 0.27 17.93 -9.09
N THR A 42 0.51 18.84 -10.02
CA THR A 42 1.66 18.76 -10.93
C THR A 42 2.93 19.17 -10.20
N ILE A 43 4.02 18.46 -10.48
CA ILE A 43 5.34 18.80 -9.97
C ILE A 43 5.93 19.88 -10.86
N GLU A 44 6.23 21.03 -10.28
CA GLU A 44 6.72 22.19 -11.04
C GLU A 44 8.22 22.13 -11.31
N ASP A 45 8.98 21.43 -10.47
CA ASP A 45 10.45 21.46 -10.48
C ASP A 45 11.13 20.10 -10.25
N GLY A 46 12.40 20.01 -10.65
CA GLY A 46 13.25 18.83 -10.42
C GLY A 46 13.05 17.69 -11.42
N PRO A 47 13.64 16.49 -11.14
CA PRO A 47 13.68 15.37 -12.08
C PRO A 47 12.32 14.80 -12.49
N PHE A 48 11.26 15.11 -11.74
CA PHE A 48 9.90 14.63 -11.99
C PHE A 48 8.96 15.74 -12.48
N ARG A 49 9.49 16.89 -12.93
CA ARG A 49 8.68 17.99 -13.44
C ARG A 49 7.67 17.51 -14.49
N GLY A 50 6.43 17.96 -14.37
CA GLY A 50 5.30 17.57 -15.23
C GLY A 50 4.62 16.26 -14.82
N HIS A 51 5.19 15.46 -13.91
CA HIS A 51 4.48 14.34 -13.30
C HIS A 51 3.45 14.85 -12.29
N ARG A 52 2.54 13.97 -11.87
CA ARG A 52 1.52 14.29 -10.87
C ARG A 52 1.71 13.47 -9.59
N TRP A 53 1.56 14.12 -8.44
CA TRP A 53 1.55 13.48 -7.13
C TRP A 53 0.23 13.68 -6.41
N ALA A 54 -0.07 12.74 -5.52
CA ALA A 54 -1.26 12.82 -4.69
C ALA A 54 -1.06 13.85 -3.60
N ASN A 55 -1.94 14.85 -3.54
CA ASN A 55 -1.88 15.91 -2.55
C ASN A 55 -2.55 15.41 -1.25
N PRO A 56 -1.81 15.19 -0.14
CA PRO A 56 -2.40 14.66 1.08
C PRO A 56 -3.36 15.67 1.72
N SER A 57 -4.51 15.19 2.22
CA SER A 57 -5.45 16.06 2.93
C SER A 57 -4.93 16.42 4.32
N ILE A 58 -4.47 17.67 4.49
CA ILE A 58 -3.90 18.15 5.76
C ILE A 58 -4.89 18.08 6.93
N PRO A 59 -6.18 18.47 6.79
CA PRO A 59 -7.15 18.34 7.87
C PRO A 59 -7.35 16.88 8.29
N ALA A 60 -7.42 15.96 7.32
CA ALA A 60 -7.57 14.54 7.61
C ALA A 60 -6.33 13.95 8.30
N LEU A 61 -5.13 14.31 7.85
CA LEU A 61 -3.88 13.87 8.47
C LEU A 61 -3.82 14.28 9.95
N ARG A 62 -4.18 15.53 10.26
CA ARG A 62 -4.24 16.02 11.65
C ARG A 62 -5.23 15.22 12.49
N GLY A 63 -6.40 14.90 11.93
CA GLY A 63 -7.42 14.08 12.57
C GLY A 63 -6.89 12.68 12.88
N LEU A 64 -6.30 12.00 11.89
CA LEU A 64 -5.74 10.66 12.04
C LEU A 64 -4.60 10.61 13.06
N MET A 65 -3.68 11.58 13.03
CA MET A 65 -2.58 11.64 14.01
C MET A 65 -3.09 11.83 15.43
N ARG A 66 -4.12 12.66 15.64
CA ARG A 66 -4.74 12.84 16.95
C ARG A 66 -5.49 11.59 17.41
N HIS A 67 -6.28 10.99 16.52
CA HIS A 67 -6.99 9.76 16.80
C HIS A 67 -6.03 8.65 17.25
N LEU A 68 -4.91 8.48 16.54
CA LEU A 68 -3.91 7.47 16.87
C LEU A 68 -3.23 7.73 18.23
N TYR A 69 -3.00 9.00 18.57
CA TYR A 69 -2.47 9.39 19.88
C TYR A 69 -3.45 9.10 21.01
N GLU A 70 -4.74 9.36 20.79
CA GLU A 70 -5.82 9.14 21.78
C GLU A 70 -6.22 7.67 21.91
N HIS A 71 -6.01 6.84 20.87
CA HIS A 71 -6.42 5.43 20.81
C HIS A 71 -5.24 4.50 20.48
N PRO A 72 -4.18 4.44 21.32
CA PRO A 72 -2.98 3.66 21.03
C PRO A 72 -3.24 2.16 20.90
N ASP A 73 -4.23 1.62 21.62
CA ASP A 73 -4.60 0.20 21.55
C ASP A 73 -5.24 -0.18 20.21
N GLU A 74 -6.04 0.72 19.63
CA GLU A 74 -6.57 0.53 18.27
C GLU A 74 -5.43 0.49 17.25
N GLY A 75 -4.47 1.42 17.38
CA GLY A 75 -3.28 1.46 16.55
C GLY A 75 -2.47 0.17 16.64
N ARG A 76 -2.25 -0.35 17.85
CA ARG A 76 -1.56 -1.64 18.07
C ARG A 76 -2.29 -2.78 17.37
N ARG A 77 -3.61 -2.90 17.58
CA ARG A 77 -4.43 -3.96 16.96
C ARG A 77 -4.38 -3.89 15.43
N LYS A 78 -4.47 -2.69 14.85
CA LYS A 78 -4.35 -2.52 13.39
C LYS A 78 -2.96 -2.91 12.90
N GLY A 79 -1.90 -2.56 13.63
CA GLY A 79 -0.53 -3.00 13.35
C GLY A 79 -0.37 -4.52 13.36
N GLU A 80 -0.97 -5.20 14.34
CA GLU A 80 -0.99 -6.67 14.40
C GLU A 80 -1.64 -7.28 13.16
N ILE A 81 -2.82 -6.78 12.76
CA ILE A 81 -3.50 -7.21 11.52
C ILE A 81 -2.64 -6.92 10.29
N ALA A 82 -2.00 -5.75 10.22
CA ALA A 82 -1.12 -5.39 9.12
C ALA A 82 0.04 -6.38 8.96
N ARG A 83 0.63 -6.82 10.08
CA ARG A 83 1.68 -7.83 10.08
C ARG A 83 1.17 -9.18 9.59
N GLU A 84 0.02 -9.62 10.07
CA GLU A 84 -0.62 -10.86 9.62
C GLU A 84 -0.90 -10.84 8.11
N ASP A 85 -1.42 -9.72 7.60
CA ASP A 85 -1.64 -9.52 6.16
C ASP A 85 -0.34 -9.57 5.37
N MET A 86 0.73 -8.90 5.83
CA MET A 86 2.03 -8.92 5.16
C MET A 86 2.61 -10.33 5.07
N VAL A 87 2.56 -11.09 6.16
CA VAL A 87 3.12 -12.46 6.22
C VAL A 87 2.28 -13.43 5.40
N SER A 88 0.95 -13.30 5.38
CA SER A 88 0.06 -14.26 4.73
C SER A 88 -0.16 -14.02 3.24
N LYS A 89 -0.06 -12.77 2.77
CA LYS A 89 -0.43 -12.40 1.40
C LYS A 89 0.74 -11.86 0.58
N TYR A 90 1.70 -11.20 1.22
CA TYR A 90 2.76 -10.46 0.54
C TYR A 90 4.17 -10.99 0.84
N CYS A 91 4.25 -12.22 1.36
CA CYS A 91 5.50 -12.93 1.54
C CYS A 91 6.08 -13.40 0.19
N MET A 92 7.40 -13.62 0.12
CA MET A 92 8.05 -14.06 -1.12
C MET A 92 7.49 -15.41 -1.59
N GLU A 93 7.27 -16.33 -0.65
CA GLU A 93 6.69 -17.65 -0.92
C GLU A 93 5.27 -17.53 -1.50
N CYS A 94 4.48 -16.59 -0.96
CA CYS A 94 3.12 -16.27 -1.39
C CYS A 94 3.11 -15.75 -2.84
N LEU A 95 4.04 -14.85 -3.15
CA LEU A 95 4.16 -14.22 -4.48
C LEU A 95 4.68 -15.18 -5.54
N ASN A 96 5.55 -16.13 -5.18
CA ASN A 96 6.11 -17.10 -6.12
C ASN A 96 5.02 -17.88 -6.87
N ALA A 97 3.99 -18.34 -6.15
CA ALA A 97 2.86 -19.05 -6.75
C ALA A 97 2.10 -18.16 -7.75
N VAL A 98 1.87 -16.89 -7.42
CA VAL A 98 1.17 -15.93 -8.27
C VAL A 98 1.94 -15.69 -9.57
N VAL A 99 3.25 -15.43 -9.46
CA VAL A 99 4.12 -15.17 -10.62
C VAL A 99 4.23 -16.41 -11.50
N ALA A 100 4.47 -17.58 -10.92
CA ALA A 100 4.57 -18.84 -11.66
C ALA A 100 3.28 -19.15 -12.42
N ASN A 101 2.11 -19.00 -11.77
CA ASN A 101 0.82 -19.19 -12.42
C ASN A 101 0.59 -18.23 -13.58
N ARG A 102 1.04 -16.98 -13.43
CA ARG A 102 0.93 -15.98 -14.50
C ARG A 102 1.83 -16.30 -15.69
N LEU A 103 3.07 -16.73 -15.45
CA LEU A 103 4.01 -17.14 -16.49
C LEU A 103 3.45 -18.32 -17.29
N ALA A 104 3.03 -19.39 -16.61
CA ALA A 104 2.43 -20.56 -17.27
C ALA A 104 1.17 -20.21 -18.07
N GLY A 105 0.37 -19.23 -17.60
CA GLY A 105 -0.79 -18.74 -18.33
C GLY A 105 -0.44 -17.96 -19.60
N ILE A 106 0.67 -17.22 -19.60
CA ILE A 106 1.18 -16.50 -20.77
C ILE A 106 1.76 -17.48 -21.79
N GLU A 107 2.53 -18.48 -21.35
CA GLU A 107 3.09 -19.53 -22.21
C GLU A 107 1.99 -20.26 -23.00
N ARG A 108 0.93 -20.71 -22.32
CA ARG A 108 -0.23 -21.36 -22.98
C ARG A 108 -0.88 -20.47 -24.04
N LYS A 109 -0.99 -19.16 -23.80
CA LYS A 109 -1.57 -18.22 -24.78
C LYS A 109 -0.67 -18.06 -26.00
N ILE A 110 0.64 -18.03 -25.81
CA ILE A 110 1.61 -17.94 -26.90
C ILE A 110 1.59 -19.22 -27.75
N GLU A 111 1.49 -20.40 -27.13
CA GLU A 111 1.39 -21.68 -27.85
C GLU A 111 0.09 -21.78 -28.65
N ALA A 112 -1.04 -21.37 -28.08
CA ALA A 112 -2.33 -21.36 -28.76
C ALA A 112 -2.40 -20.39 -29.95
N GLN A 113 -1.57 -19.33 -29.99
CA GLN A 113 -1.47 -18.40 -31.13
C GLN A 113 -0.54 -18.87 -32.25
N LYS A 114 0.25 -19.93 -32.03
CA LYS A 114 1.12 -20.54 -33.04
C LYS A 114 0.43 -21.63 -33.87
N THR A 115 -0.80 -21.97 -33.52
CA THR A 115 -1.65 -22.96 -34.22
C THR A 115 -2.70 -22.23 -35.03
#